data_AF-A0A2V8R3Y9-F1
#
_entry.id   AF-A0A2V8R3Y9-F1
#
_cell.length_a   1.000
_cell.length_b   1.000
_cell.length_c   1.000
_cell.angle_alpha   90.00
_cell.angle_beta   90.00
_cell.angle_gamma   90.00
#
_symmetry.space_group_name_H-M   'P 1'
#
loop_
_entity.id
_entity.type
_entity.pdbx_description
1 polymer ?
#
loop_
_entity_poly.entity_id
_entity_poly.type
_entity_poly.pdbx_seq_one_letter_code
_entity_poly.pdbx_strand_id
1 'polypeptide(L)'
;MSVKKLFALSLLFICLPWLGRGVRAQTTDRAQAAAEIESLREQIKEKEAVLLAPSREDRDAYAEFLAQPHTGLIRLLPRERWMGKLSTHGDGAYYSFSRLTQEYGHGSDIELEQDVLGVGFAGADFGFMANLGNVPLETVSVETEGVRFMAAFQTPSAEAEARKAYRQFGSDGQQAGQWTYKSRLPVFVNNTYALRSVNYDTSDVLVAFRVVRKDFDGSVVLLWKMLKKYPKPTLERNTASTGQ
;
A
#
# COMPACT_ATOMS: atom_id res chain seq x y z
N MET A 1 -67.27 -33.04 -68.62
CA MET A 1 -65.99 -32.50 -68.11
C MET A 1 -66.27 -31.58 -66.93
N SER A 2 -65.67 -31.89 -65.77
CA SER A 2 -65.39 -31.07 -64.55
C SER A 2 -66.52 -30.19 -63.97
N VAL A 3 -67.22 -30.49 -62.86
CA VAL A 3 -66.89 -30.83 -61.45
C VAL A 3 -66.33 -29.66 -60.59
N LYS A 4 -67.30 -28.92 -60.03
CA LYS A 4 -67.47 -28.46 -58.63
C LYS A 4 -66.81 -27.19 -58.09
N LYS A 5 -67.65 -26.51 -57.30
CA LYS A 5 -67.57 -25.21 -56.62
C LYS A 5 -67.09 -25.34 -55.16
N LEU A 6 -66.48 -24.25 -54.68
CA LEU A 6 -66.52 -23.57 -53.37
C LEU A 6 -66.37 -24.32 -52.02
N PHE A 7 -65.69 -23.59 -51.12
CA PHE A 7 -65.62 -23.59 -49.65
C PHE A 7 -64.53 -24.42 -48.93
N ALA A 8 -63.56 -23.71 -48.34
CA ALA A 8 -63.11 -23.82 -46.93
C ALA A 8 -61.90 -22.86 -46.73
N LEU A 9 -62.07 -21.75 -46.00
CA LEU A 9 -61.86 -21.60 -44.55
C LEU A 9 -60.40 -21.23 -44.20
N SER A 10 -60.23 -19.96 -43.83
CA SER A 10 -59.35 -19.44 -42.76
C SER A 10 -58.00 -20.13 -42.52
N LEU A 11 -56.89 -19.52 -42.98
CA LEU A 11 -55.57 -19.78 -42.40
C LEU A 11 -54.96 -18.50 -41.83
N LEU A 12 -55.14 -18.45 -40.52
CA LEU A 12 -54.57 -17.59 -39.50
C LEU A 12 -53.15 -17.09 -39.78
N PHE A 13 -53.02 -15.77 -39.71
CA PHE A 13 -51.86 -15.01 -39.24
C PHE A 13 -51.31 -15.59 -37.92
N ILE A 14 -50.26 -16.43 -37.90
CA ILE A 14 -49.33 -16.55 -36.75
C ILE A 14 -48.00 -17.16 -37.25
N CYS A 15 -47.04 -16.34 -37.67
CA CYS A 15 -45.65 -16.78 -37.78
C CYS A 15 -44.75 -15.56 -37.62
N LEU A 16 -44.54 -15.11 -36.38
CA LEU A 16 -43.42 -14.31 -35.85
C LEU A 16 -43.84 -13.84 -34.45
N PRO A 17 -43.34 -14.47 -33.37
CA PRO A 17 -42.10 -13.95 -32.80
C PRO A 17 -41.26 -15.05 -32.10
N TRP A 18 -40.36 -15.71 -32.83
CA TRP A 18 -39.33 -16.58 -32.21
C TRP A 18 -37.94 -15.95 -32.13
N LEU A 19 -37.78 -14.68 -32.51
CA LEU A 19 -36.50 -13.95 -32.41
C LEU A 19 -36.39 -13.04 -31.16
N GLY A 20 -37.46 -12.86 -30.38
CA GLY A 20 -37.48 -11.94 -29.22
C GLY A 20 -37.10 -12.55 -27.87
N ARG A 21 -37.04 -13.88 -27.74
CA ARG A 21 -36.80 -14.56 -26.44
C ARG A 21 -35.31 -14.68 -26.07
N GLY A 22 -34.42 -14.82 -27.05
CA GLY A 22 -32.97 -14.99 -26.79
C GLY A 22 -32.29 -13.74 -26.21
N VAL A 23 -32.63 -12.55 -26.71
CA VAL A 23 -32.00 -11.28 -26.29
C VAL A 23 -32.40 -10.89 -24.85
N ARG A 24 -33.64 -11.17 -24.44
CA ARG A 24 -34.11 -10.87 -23.06
C ARG A 24 -33.56 -11.85 -22.01
N ALA A 25 -33.40 -13.13 -22.36
CA ALA A 25 -32.79 -14.11 -21.46
C ALA A 25 -31.30 -13.82 -21.23
N GLN A 26 -30.55 -13.50 -22.30
CA GLN A 26 -29.12 -13.16 -22.21
C GLN A 26 -28.85 -11.85 -21.45
N THR A 27 -29.73 -10.86 -21.55
CA THR A 27 -29.58 -9.59 -20.81
C THR A 27 -29.87 -9.75 -19.32
N THR A 28 -30.82 -10.61 -18.95
CA THR A 28 -31.12 -10.94 -17.54
C THR A 28 -29.95 -11.69 -16.90
N ASP A 29 -29.36 -12.65 -17.62
CA ASP A 29 -28.20 -13.43 -17.18
C ASP A 29 -26.95 -12.56 -16.95
N ARG A 30 -26.67 -11.60 -17.86
CA ARG A 30 -25.57 -10.63 -17.68
C ARG A 30 -25.78 -9.68 -16.52
N ALA A 31 -27.02 -9.19 -16.32
CA ALA A 31 -27.32 -8.30 -15.21
C ALA A 31 -27.19 -9.02 -13.86
N GLN A 32 -27.64 -10.28 -13.80
CA GLN A 32 -27.47 -11.13 -12.62
C GLN A 32 -25.99 -11.40 -12.34
N ALA A 33 -25.21 -11.78 -13.36
CA ALA A 33 -23.76 -11.99 -13.21
C ALA A 33 -23.03 -10.72 -12.74
N ALA A 34 -23.42 -9.54 -13.25
CA ALA A 34 -22.84 -8.27 -12.80
C ALA A 34 -23.16 -7.98 -11.31
N ALA A 35 -24.39 -8.23 -10.87
CA ALA A 35 -24.78 -8.08 -9.47
C ALA A 35 -24.04 -9.08 -8.56
N GLU A 36 -23.84 -10.31 -9.02
CA GLU A 36 -23.07 -11.32 -8.30
C GLU A 36 -21.59 -10.93 -8.17
N ILE A 37 -20.97 -10.43 -9.23
CA ILE A 37 -19.60 -9.91 -9.21
C ILE A 37 -19.45 -8.80 -8.17
N GLU A 38 -20.39 -7.87 -8.10
CA GLU A 38 -20.33 -6.77 -7.14
C GLU A 38 -20.49 -7.25 -5.70
N SER A 39 -21.41 -8.18 -5.46
CA SER A 39 -21.56 -8.84 -4.14
C SER A 39 -20.29 -9.57 -3.71
N LEU A 40 -19.63 -10.29 -4.62
CA LEU A 40 -18.39 -10.99 -4.33
C LEU A 40 -17.24 -10.02 -4.05
N ARG A 41 -17.18 -8.87 -4.73
CA ARG A 41 -16.19 -7.82 -4.48
C ARG A 41 -16.30 -7.24 -3.07
N GLU A 42 -17.52 -6.96 -2.60
CA GLU A 42 -17.73 -6.47 -1.23
C GLU A 42 -17.32 -7.53 -0.20
N GLN A 43 -17.68 -8.80 -0.42
CA GLN A 43 -17.23 -9.89 0.46
C GLN A 43 -15.71 -10.07 0.48
N ILE A 44 -15.05 -9.91 -0.67
CA ILE A 44 -13.58 -9.93 -0.76
C ILE A 44 -13.00 -8.78 0.05
N LYS A 45 -13.52 -7.56 -0.13
CA LYS A 45 -13.06 -6.36 0.59
C LYS A 45 -13.19 -6.50 2.11
N GLU A 46 -14.29 -7.06 2.61
CA GLU A 46 -14.45 -7.34 4.04
C GLU A 46 -13.39 -8.32 4.55
N LYS A 47 -13.11 -9.39 3.80
CA LYS A 47 -12.08 -10.37 4.17
C LYS A 47 -10.67 -9.80 4.08
N GLU A 48 -10.40 -8.94 3.11
CA GLU A 48 -9.14 -8.21 2.99
C GLU A 48 -8.91 -7.28 4.18
N ALA A 49 -9.93 -6.54 4.61
CA ALA A 49 -9.83 -5.69 5.79
C ALA A 49 -9.47 -6.50 7.04
N VAL A 50 -10.04 -7.70 7.21
CA VAL A 50 -9.68 -8.61 8.30
C VAL A 50 -8.24 -9.12 8.16
N LEU A 51 -7.83 -9.50 6.95
CA LEU A 51 -6.46 -9.99 6.69
C LEU A 51 -5.40 -8.92 7.00
N LEU A 52 -5.68 -7.66 6.65
CA LEU A 52 -4.78 -6.53 6.78
C LEU A 52 -4.78 -5.89 8.18
N ALA A 53 -5.79 -6.18 9.00
CA ALA A 53 -5.87 -5.66 10.35
C ALA A 53 -4.90 -6.39 11.30
N PRO A 54 -4.22 -5.67 12.21
CA PRO A 54 -3.64 -6.29 13.40
C PRO A 54 -4.69 -7.01 14.23
N SER A 55 -4.26 -8.03 14.98
CA SER A 55 -5.17 -8.81 15.83
C SER A 55 -5.74 -7.96 16.98
N ARG A 56 -6.83 -8.44 17.57
CA ARG A 56 -7.38 -7.81 18.77
C ARG A 56 -6.40 -7.90 19.95
N GLU A 57 -5.69 -9.02 20.10
CA GLU A 57 -4.71 -9.15 21.18
C GLU A 57 -3.60 -8.10 21.07
N ASP A 58 -3.08 -7.84 19.86
CA ASP A 58 -2.06 -6.79 19.66
C ASP A 58 -2.62 -5.41 20.02
N ARG A 59 -3.86 -5.11 19.62
CA ARG A 59 -4.51 -3.82 19.92
C ARG A 59 -4.70 -3.62 21.42
N ASP A 60 -5.16 -4.65 22.11
CA ASP A 60 -5.38 -4.61 23.56
C ASP A 60 -4.03 -4.49 24.31
N ALA A 61 -2.99 -5.20 23.85
CA ALA A 61 -1.66 -5.16 24.45
C ALA A 61 -0.99 -3.78 24.34
N TYR A 62 -1.27 -3.02 23.28
CA TYR A 62 -0.68 -1.70 23.04
C TYR A 62 -1.69 -0.54 23.19
N ALA A 63 -2.83 -0.77 23.84
CA ALA A 63 -3.93 0.20 23.91
C ALA A 63 -3.50 1.56 24.49
N GLU A 64 -2.68 1.56 25.55
CA GLU A 64 -2.17 2.80 26.18
C GLU A 64 -1.27 3.59 25.22
N PHE A 65 -0.40 2.90 24.48
CA PHE A 65 0.44 3.53 23.46
C PHE A 65 -0.41 4.11 22.33
N LEU A 66 -1.40 3.35 21.86
CA LEU A 66 -2.28 3.72 20.76
C LEU A 66 -3.26 4.85 21.11
N ALA A 67 -3.45 5.16 22.40
CA ALA A 67 -4.21 6.33 22.83
C ALA A 67 -3.47 7.65 22.58
N GLN A 68 -2.15 7.61 22.34
CA GLN A 68 -1.35 8.80 22.05
C GLN A 68 -1.56 9.26 20.60
N PRO A 69 -1.49 10.59 20.33
CA PRO A 69 -1.62 11.10 18.98
C PRO A 69 -0.49 10.62 18.08
N HIS A 70 -0.78 10.49 16.79
CA HIS A 70 0.18 10.11 15.75
C HIS A 70 0.91 8.78 16.00
N THR A 71 0.19 7.85 16.62
CA THR A 71 0.61 6.46 16.77
C THR A 71 -0.29 5.55 15.94
N GLY A 72 0.14 4.31 15.75
CA GLY A 72 -0.69 3.31 15.12
C GLY A 72 -0.12 1.92 15.19
N LEU A 73 -0.94 0.97 14.77
CA LEU A 73 -0.61 -0.44 14.69
C LEU A 73 -1.07 -0.94 13.33
N ILE A 74 -0.17 -1.56 12.58
CA ILE A 74 -0.43 -2.04 11.22
C ILE A 74 0.11 -3.44 11.02
N ARG A 75 -0.41 -4.14 10.02
CA ARG A 75 0.13 -5.39 9.53
C ARG A 75 0.68 -5.17 8.12
N LEU A 76 1.91 -5.58 7.84
CA LEU A 76 2.44 -5.63 6.47
C LEU A 76 2.49 -7.08 6.02
N LEU A 77 1.97 -7.34 4.83
CA LEU A 77 1.99 -8.66 4.22
C LEU A 77 3.25 -8.84 3.36
N PRO A 78 3.86 -10.05 3.30
CA PRO A 78 5.03 -10.26 2.47
C PRO A 78 4.63 -10.25 0.99
N ARG A 79 5.22 -9.33 0.22
CA ARG A 79 4.90 -9.07 -1.20
C ARG A 79 4.82 -10.35 -2.03
N GLU A 80 5.82 -11.22 -1.93
CA GLU A 80 5.95 -12.44 -2.70
C GLU A 80 4.84 -13.47 -2.47
N ARG A 81 4.18 -13.41 -1.31
CA ARG A 81 3.13 -14.38 -0.94
C ARG A 81 1.74 -13.95 -1.40
N TRP A 82 1.50 -12.64 -1.42
CA TRP A 82 0.17 -12.08 -1.64
C TRP A 82 0.00 -11.39 -2.99
N MET A 83 1.06 -11.29 -3.79
CA MET A 83 1.03 -10.68 -5.12
C MET A 83 -0.15 -11.16 -5.99
N GLY A 84 -1.02 -10.22 -6.38
CA GLY A 84 -2.20 -10.48 -7.23
C GLY A 84 -3.34 -11.22 -6.54
N LYS A 85 -3.33 -11.32 -5.20
CA LYS A 85 -4.39 -12.00 -4.43
C LYS A 85 -5.36 -11.04 -3.77
N LEU A 86 -4.97 -9.77 -3.61
CA LEU A 86 -5.82 -8.75 -3.01
C LEU A 86 -6.24 -7.71 -4.04
N SER A 87 -7.40 -7.12 -3.83
CA SER A 87 -7.90 -5.96 -4.56
C SER A 87 -7.12 -4.68 -4.20
N THR A 88 -6.56 -4.64 -3.00
CA THR A 88 -5.66 -3.57 -2.54
C THR A 88 -4.38 -3.54 -3.38
N HIS A 89 -4.11 -2.41 -4.04
CA HIS A 89 -2.91 -2.27 -4.86
C HIS A 89 -1.63 -2.43 -4.01
N GLY A 90 -0.69 -3.26 -4.46
CA GLY A 90 0.49 -3.63 -3.67
C GLY A 90 0.25 -4.73 -2.64
N ASP A 91 -0.92 -5.36 -2.65
CA ASP A 91 -1.23 -6.60 -1.94
C ASP A 91 -0.96 -6.55 -0.42
N GLY A 92 -1.14 -5.38 0.19
CA GLY A 92 -0.93 -5.17 1.63
C GLY A 92 0.53 -5.15 2.06
N ALA A 93 1.47 -5.17 1.12
CA ALA A 93 2.90 -5.15 1.41
C ALA A 93 3.45 -3.76 1.70
N TYR A 94 2.68 -2.72 1.43
CA TYR A 94 3.08 -1.32 1.57
C TYR A 94 2.31 -0.64 2.69
N TYR A 95 2.87 0.46 3.22
CA TYR A 95 2.11 1.38 4.07
C TYR A 95 2.59 2.82 3.95
N SER A 96 1.65 3.77 3.98
CA SER A 96 1.90 5.20 4.11
C SER A 96 1.54 5.67 5.52
N PHE A 97 2.50 6.19 6.28
CA PHE A 97 2.26 6.72 7.61
C PHE A 97 1.58 8.10 7.57
N SER A 98 1.75 8.84 6.49
CA SER A 98 1.10 10.14 6.31
C SER A 98 -0.39 9.98 5.96
N ARG A 99 -0.74 8.96 5.16
CA ARG A 99 -2.10 8.70 4.67
C ARG A 99 -2.85 7.57 5.37
N LEU A 100 -2.17 6.77 6.18
CA LEU A 100 -2.73 5.65 6.92
C LEU A 100 -3.39 4.59 6.01
N THR A 101 -2.73 4.26 4.90
CA THR A 101 -3.22 3.30 3.90
C THR A 101 -2.13 2.32 3.47
N GLN A 102 -2.53 1.11 3.09
CA GLN A 102 -1.66 0.08 2.51
C GLN A 102 -1.65 0.08 0.98
N GLU A 103 -2.39 0.99 0.34
CA GLU A 103 -2.42 1.11 -1.11
C GLU A 103 -1.08 1.62 -1.66
N TYR A 104 -0.47 0.82 -2.52
CA TYR A 104 0.72 1.22 -3.27
C TYR A 104 0.42 2.36 -4.24
N GLY A 105 1.41 3.22 -4.52
CA GLY A 105 1.26 4.37 -5.41
C GLY A 105 0.62 5.60 -4.76
N HIS A 106 0.19 5.52 -3.51
CA HIS A 106 -0.39 6.63 -2.76
C HIS A 106 0.59 7.27 -1.76
N GLY A 107 1.89 7.26 -2.06
CA GLY A 107 2.93 7.78 -1.15
C GLY A 107 3.33 6.75 -0.08
N SER A 108 3.58 5.51 -0.51
CA SER A 108 4.03 4.44 0.37
C SER A 108 5.40 4.78 0.97
N ASP A 109 5.52 4.60 2.29
CA ASP A 109 6.71 4.93 3.07
C ASP A 109 7.53 3.69 3.44
N ILE A 110 6.90 2.52 3.49
CA ILE A 110 7.55 1.26 3.86
C ILE A 110 6.96 0.10 3.08
N GLU A 111 7.79 -0.90 2.76
CA GLU A 111 7.38 -2.18 2.19
C GLU A 111 7.92 -3.37 2.99
N LEU A 112 7.29 -4.53 2.85
CA LEU A 112 7.82 -5.82 3.26
C LEU A 112 7.97 -6.77 2.06
N GLU A 113 9.19 -7.22 1.81
CA GLU A 113 9.53 -8.18 0.76
C GLU A 113 10.65 -9.09 1.26
N GLN A 114 10.48 -10.42 1.14
CA GLN A 114 11.54 -11.40 1.46
C GLN A 114 12.20 -11.19 2.84
N ASP A 115 11.40 -10.95 3.89
CA ASP A 115 11.87 -10.64 5.25
C ASP A 115 12.75 -9.38 5.39
N VAL A 116 12.69 -8.49 4.39
CA VAL A 116 13.39 -7.22 4.35
C VAL A 116 12.35 -6.09 4.30
N LEU A 117 12.57 -5.09 5.15
CA LEU A 117 11.87 -3.81 5.09
C LEU A 117 12.54 -2.96 4.03
N GLY A 118 11.75 -2.29 3.19
CA GLY A 118 12.24 -1.36 2.16
C GLY A 118 11.60 0.03 2.25
N VAL A 119 12.28 1.06 1.72
CA VAL A 119 11.78 2.44 1.59
C VAL A 119 12.32 3.09 0.30
N GLY A 120 11.58 4.05 -0.26
CA GLY A 120 11.99 4.85 -1.42
C GLY A 120 11.79 4.11 -2.74
N PHE A 121 10.57 4.10 -3.27
CA PHE A 121 10.14 3.13 -4.31
C PHE A 121 10.19 3.64 -5.76
N ALA A 122 10.15 4.96 -5.98
CA ALA A 122 9.94 5.50 -7.32
C ALA A 122 10.72 6.78 -7.62
N GLY A 123 11.30 6.83 -8.82
CA GLY A 123 11.84 8.07 -9.39
C GLY A 123 12.96 8.70 -8.55
N ALA A 124 12.67 9.87 -8.00
CA ALA A 124 13.57 10.63 -7.14
C ALA A 124 13.21 10.51 -5.64
N ASP A 125 12.13 9.80 -5.31
CA ASP A 125 11.78 9.48 -3.92
C ASP A 125 12.89 8.61 -3.32
N PHE A 126 13.15 8.82 -2.04
CA PHE A 126 14.16 8.06 -1.32
C PHE A 126 13.79 7.97 0.15
N GLY A 127 14.46 7.08 0.85
CA GLY A 127 14.42 7.06 2.30
C GLY A 127 15.47 6.14 2.84
N PHE A 128 15.53 6.10 4.15
CA PHE A 128 16.55 5.36 4.87
C PHE A 128 16.09 5.04 6.27
N MET A 129 16.62 3.95 6.78
CA MET A 129 16.29 3.40 8.07
C MET A 129 17.55 3.10 8.88
N ALA A 130 17.38 3.07 10.20
CA ALA A 130 18.37 2.56 11.13
C ALA A 130 17.67 1.60 12.09
N ASN A 131 18.28 0.43 12.30
CA ASN A 131 17.83 -0.51 13.33
C ASN A 131 18.41 -0.08 14.67
N LEU A 132 17.57 0.43 15.57
CA LEU A 132 17.94 0.91 16.90
C LEU A 132 18.11 -0.23 17.92
N GLY A 133 17.88 -1.48 17.50
CA GLY A 133 17.94 -2.65 18.37
C GLY A 133 16.69 -2.80 19.24
N ASN A 134 16.84 -3.55 20.32
CA ASN A 134 15.75 -3.81 21.26
C ASN A 134 15.60 -2.65 22.26
N VAL A 135 15.11 -1.51 21.77
CA VAL A 135 14.77 -0.33 22.60
C VAL A 135 13.26 -0.12 22.63
N PRO A 136 12.65 0.26 23.78
CA PRO A 136 11.23 0.59 23.83
C PRO A 136 10.87 1.73 22.86
N LEU A 137 9.75 1.62 22.16
CA LEU A 137 9.36 2.60 21.15
C LEU A 137 9.00 3.95 21.79
N GLU A 138 8.50 3.93 23.02
CA GLU A 138 8.09 5.07 23.84
C GLU A 138 9.25 6.05 24.05
N THR A 139 10.47 5.54 24.23
CA THR A 139 11.65 6.36 24.54
C THR A 139 12.32 6.96 23.30
N VAL A 140 11.95 6.52 22.11
CA VAL A 140 12.53 7.03 20.85
C VAL A 140 12.01 8.43 20.55
N SER A 141 12.90 9.37 20.25
CA SER A 141 12.57 10.74 19.87
C SER A 141 13.53 11.23 18.78
N VAL A 142 13.32 12.46 18.30
CA VAL A 142 14.26 13.11 17.36
C VAL A 142 15.67 13.30 17.96
N GLU A 143 15.78 13.26 19.29
CA GLU A 143 17.04 13.39 20.02
C GLU A 143 17.72 12.04 20.30
N THR A 144 17.08 10.91 19.97
CA THR A 144 17.72 9.60 20.05
C THR A 144 18.91 9.55 19.09
N GLU A 145 20.04 9.03 19.54
CA GLU A 145 21.31 9.13 18.79
C GLU A 145 21.22 8.66 17.33
N GLY A 146 20.63 7.47 17.10
CA GLY A 146 20.40 6.92 15.75
C GLY A 146 19.30 7.60 14.93
N VAL A 147 18.63 8.61 15.50
CA VAL A 147 17.56 9.39 14.85
C VAL A 147 18.05 10.79 14.49
N ARG A 148 18.99 11.37 15.25
CA ARG A 148 19.46 12.76 15.06
C ARG A 148 19.93 13.05 13.64
N PHE A 149 20.68 12.14 13.03
CA PHE A 149 21.12 12.27 11.64
C PHE A 149 19.90 12.38 10.69
N MET A 150 18.92 11.49 10.84
CA MET A 150 17.69 11.54 10.05
C MET A 150 16.93 12.84 10.28
N ALA A 151 16.87 13.31 11.54
CA ALA A 151 16.15 14.51 11.91
C ALA A 151 16.74 15.78 11.29
N ALA A 152 18.07 15.83 11.19
CA ALA A 152 18.86 16.95 10.67
C ALA A 152 19.12 16.87 9.15
N PHE A 153 18.87 15.74 8.51
CA PHE A 153 19.11 15.56 7.07
C PHE A 153 18.32 16.60 6.26
N GLN A 154 18.99 17.27 5.32
CA GLN A 154 18.35 18.26 4.46
C GLN A 154 17.84 17.58 3.20
N THR A 155 16.53 17.65 2.98
CA THR A 155 15.91 17.09 1.78
C THR A 155 16.33 17.91 0.56
N PRO A 156 17.02 17.32 -0.43
CA PRO A 156 17.45 18.05 -1.61
C PRO A 156 16.23 18.52 -2.43
N SER A 157 16.33 19.67 -3.10
CA SER A 157 15.32 20.10 -4.07
C SER A 157 15.70 19.77 -5.51
N ALA A 158 17.00 19.66 -5.81
CA ALA A 158 17.49 19.28 -7.13
C ALA A 158 17.38 17.75 -7.35
N GLU A 159 16.81 17.34 -8.51
CA GLU A 159 16.62 15.92 -8.84
C GLU A 159 17.93 15.11 -8.83
N ALA A 160 19.04 15.72 -9.29
CA ALA A 160 20.35 15.06 -9.30
C ALA A 160 20.82 14.68 -7.88
N GLU A 161 20.63 15.58 -6.91
CA GLU A 161 20.98 15.35 -5.51
C GLU A 161 19.99 14.38 -4.83
N ALA A 162 18.70 14.43 -5.18
CA ALA A 162 17.73 13.44 -4.72
C ALA A 162 18.10 12.01 -5.16
N ARG A 163 18.48 11.84 -6.44
CA ARG A 163 18.96 10.55 -6.96
C ARG A 163 20.29 10.11 -6.34
N LYS A 164 21.14 11.06 -5.96
CA LYS A 164 22.37 10.77 -5.23
C LYS A 164 22.06 10.27 -3.82
N ALA A 165 21.13 10.90 -3.11
CA ALA A 165 20.65 10.44 -1.81
C ALA A 165 20.06 9.03 -1.90
N TYR A 166 19.20 8.77 -2.90
CA TYR A 166 18.67 7.41 -3.18
C TYR A 166 19.78 6.35 -3.26
N ARG A 167 20.83 6.61 -4.06
CA ARG A 167 21.97 5.68 -4.21
C ARG A 167 22.79 5.56 -2.93
N GLN A 168 23.01 6.67 -2.24
CA GLN A 168 23.80 6.73 -1.00
C GLN A 168 23.22 5.84 0.10
N PHE A 169 21.89 5.77 0.19
CA PHE A 169 21.22 4.91 1.15
C PHE A 169 20.91 3.50 0.62
N GLY A 170 21.40 3.12 -0.57
CA GLY A 170 21.19 1.79 -1.15
C GLY A 170 21.88 0.66 -0.38
N SER A 171 22.41 -0.33 -1.12
CA SER A 171 22.99 -1.56 -0.53
C SER A 171 24.08 -1.28 0.52
N ASP A 172 25.00 -0.36 0.21
CA ASP A 172 26.15 -0.08 1.08
C ASP A 172 25.73 0.77 2.30
N GLY A 173 24.74 1.64 2.11
CA GLY A 173 24.26 2.58 3.10
C GLY A 173 25.21 3.74 3.36
N GLN A 174 24.79 4.61 4.28
CA GLN A 174 25.59 5.72 4.77
C GLN A 174 25.91 5.52 6.25
N GLN A 175 27.17 5.73 6.64
CA GLN A 175 27.55 5.80 8.05
C GLN A 175 27.41 7.23 8.58
N ALA A 176 26.89 7.37 9.79
CA ALA A 176 27.01 8.60 10.58
C ALA A 176 27.17 8.24 12.06
N GLY A 177 28.34 8.50 12.63
CA GLY A 177 28.72 8.00 13.94
C GLY A 177 28.78 6.47 13.95
N GLN A 178 28.16 5.84 14.95
CA GLN A 178 28.08 4.38 15.05
C GLN A 178 26.94 3.75 14.23
N TRP A 179 26.10 4.56 13.58
CA TRP A 179 24.90 4.10 12.90
C TRP A 179 25.13 3.97 11.40
N THR A 180 24.58 2.91 10.81
CA THR A 180 24.51 2.72 9.36
C THR A 180 23.06 2.84 8.90
N TYR A 181 22.82 3.73 7.94
CA TYR A 181 21.52 4.07 7.40
C TYR A 181 21.33 3.43 6.01
N LYS A 182 20.27 2.66 5.83
CA LYS A 182 19.99 1.91 4.58
C LYS A 182 18.53 1.99 4.19
N SER A 183 18.26 1.90 2.89
CA SER A 183 16.92 1.81 2.31
C SER A 183 16.32 0.42 2.45
N ARG A 184 17.15 -0.59 2.77
CA ARG A 184 16.74 -1.96 3.03
C ARG A 184 17.36 -2.50 4.31
N LEU A 185 16.54 -3.03 5.22
CA LEU A 185 16.99 -3.66 6.46
C LEU A 185 16.24 -4.97 6.74
N PRO A 186 16.91 -6.00 7.28
CA PRO A 186 16.23 -7.22 7.69
C PRO A 186 15.24 -6.95 8.84
N VAL A 187 14.15 -7.72 8.85
CA VAL A 187 13.15 -7.73 9.92
C VAL A 187 13.68 -8.51 11.13
N PHE A 188 13.68 -7.86 12.30
CA PHE A 188 13.91 -8.50 13.59
C PHE A 188 12.74 -8.19 14.52
N VAL A 189 12.07 -9.23 14.99
CA VAL A 189 11.02 -9.10 16.03
C VAL A 189 11.66 -8.54 17.29
N ASN A 190 10.93 -7.65 17.98
CA ASN A 190 11.40 -6.89 19.14
C ASN A 190 12.50 -5.87 18.85
N ASN A 191 12.81 -5.58 17.59
CA ASN A 191 13.64 -4.43 17.25
C ASN A 191 12.78 -3.21 16.91
N THR A 192 13.31 -2.06 17.30
CA THR A 192 12.80 -0.75 16.96
C THR A 192 13.68 -0.15 15.87
N TYR A 193 13.04 0.47 14.90
CA TYR A 193 13.64 1.09 13.74
C TYR A 193 13.26 2.56 13.72
N ALA A 194 14.17 3.40 13.24
CA ALA A 194 13.83 4.71 12.75
C ALA A 194 13.79 4.66 11.22
N LEU A 195 12.90 5.44 10.62
CA LEU A 195 12.70 5.54 9.18
C LEU A 195 12.44 7.00 8.82
N ARG A 196 13.18 7.51 7.84
CA ARG A 196 12.79 8.71 7.11
C ARG A 196 12.39 8.35 5.70
N SER A 197 11.18 8.74 5.30
CA SER A 197 10.65 8.56 3.94
C SER A 197 10.41 9.92 3.32
N VAL A 198 10.97 10.13 2.14
CA VAL A 198 10.85 11.34 1.34
C VAL A 198 10.17 10.99 0.03
N ASN A 199 8.93 11.44 -0.10
CA ASN A 199 8.11 11.32 -1.29
C ASN A 199 7.78 12.72 -1.82
N TYR A 200 8.31 13.09 -2.99
CA TYR A 200 8.15 14.44 -3.53
C TYR A 200 6.74 14.78 -4.00
N ASP A 201 5.91 13.76 -4.24
CA ASP A 201 4.52 13.98 -4.61
C ASP A 201 3.61 14.16 -3.39
N THR A 202 4.00 13.66 -2.21
CA THR A 202 3.05 13.49 -1.10
C THR A 202 3.56 13.91 0.27
N SER A 203 4.74 13.50 0.73
CA SER A 203 5.16 13.72 2.13
C SER A 203 6.66 13.53 2.40
N ASP A 204 7.16 14.18 3.45
CA ASP A 204 8.44 13.87 4.09
C ASP A 204 8.19 13.61 5.58
N VAL A 205 8.42 12.37 6.01
CA VAL A 205 8.07 11.88 7.35
C VAL A 205 9.23 11.17 8.01
N LEU A 206 9.37 11.38 9.32
CA LEU A 206 10.28 10.66 10.20
C LEU A 206 9.44 9.90 11.22
N VAL A 207 9.59 8.57 11.20
CA VAL A 207 8.79 7.61 11.95
C VAL A 207 9.72 6.71 12.75
N ALA A 208 9.31 6.35 13.96
CA ALA A 208 9.87 5.20 14.65
C ALA A 208 8.82 4.09 14.68
N PHE A 209 9.24 2.86 14.47
CA PHE A 209 8.36 1.70 14.58
C PHE A 209 9.08 0.51 15.18
N ARG A 210 8.31 -0.37 15.81
CA ARG A 210 8.78 -1.61 16.41
C ARG A 210 8.07 -2.78 15.76
N VAL A 211 8.84 -3.80 15.37
CA VAL A 211 8.28 -5.07 14.91
C VAL A 211 7.83 -5.85 16.15
N VAL A 212 6.55 -5.80 16.46
CA VAL A 212 6.00 -6.41 17.69
C VAL A 212 5.68 -7.89 17.51
N ARG A 213 5.43 -8.31 16.26
CA ARG A 213 5.08 -9.70 15.94
C ARG A 213 5.43 -10.02 14.50
N LYS A 214 5.77 -11.28 14.26
CA LYS A 214 5.84 -11.88 12.91
C LYS A 214 4.95 -13.12 12.90
N ASP A 215 4.03 -13.18 11.96
CA ASP A 215 3.10 -14.28 11.78
C ASP A 215 3.73 -15.45 11.03
N PHE A 216 3.10 -16.62 11.17
CA PHE A 216 3.47 -17.83 10.41
C PHE A 216 3.32 -17.65 8.89
N ASP A 217 2.50 -16.70 8.45
CA ASP A 217 2.35 -16.38 7.04
C ASP A 217 3.46 -15.46 6.50
N GLY A 218 4.38 -15.02 7.36
CA GLY A 218 5.48 -14.11 7.05
C GLY A 218 5.12 -12.63 7.22
N SER A 219 3.85 -12.29 7.47
CA SER A 219 3.46 -10.91 7.76
C SER A 219 4.04 -10.41 9.08
N VAL A 220 4.20 -9.09 9.18
CA VAL A 220 4.74 -8.45 10.38
C VAL A 220 3.75 -7.44 10.91
N VAL A 221 3.66 -7.34 12.22
CA VAL A 221 2.88 -6.29 12.89
C VAL A 221 3.84 -5.22 13.37
N LEU A 222 3.59 -3.98 12.97
CA LEU A 222 4.38 -2.82 13.32
C LEU A 222 3.57 -1.90 14.24
N LEU A 223 4.09 -1.67 15.45
CA LEU A 223 3.67 -0.55 16.29
C LEU A 223 4.50 0.66 15.90
N TRP A 224 3.89 1.80 15.62
CA TRP A 224 4.62 2.96 15.11
C TRP A 224 4.18 4.27 15.76
N LYS A 225 5.08 5.26 15.75
CA LYS A 225 4.77 6.65 16.06
C LYS A 225 5.48 7.59 15.11
N MET A 226 4.79 8.65 14.73
CA MET A 226 5.36 9.77 13.98
C MET A 226 6.26 10.57 14.93
N LEU A 227 7.53 10.72 14.58
CA LEU A 227 8.45 11.59 15.33
C LEU A 227 8.40 13.03 14.78
N LYS A 228 8.30 13.17 13.46
CA LYS A 228 8.25 14.47 12.80
C LYS A 228 7.63 14.37 11.41
N LYS A 229 6.81 15.36 11.06
CA LYS A 229 6.38 15.63 9.68
C LYS A 229 7.09 16.89 9.19
N TYR A 230 7.69 16.80 8.03
CA TYR A 230 8.33 17.95 7.37
C TYR A 230 7.36 18.57 6.36
N PRO A 231 7.59 19.82 5.92
CA PRO A 231 6.90 20.34 4.76
C PRO A 231 7.07 19.39 3.57
N LYS A 232 6.02 19.26 2.75
CA LYS A 232 6.10 18.47 1.52
C LYS A 232 7.29 18.99 0.69
N PRO A 233 8.22 18.13 0.28
CA PRO A 233 9.38 18.56 -0.48
C PRO A 233 9.00 18.84 -1.94
N THR A 234 9.79 19.65 -2.61
CA THR A 234 9.58 20.03 -4.01
C THR A 234 10.80 19.69 -4.84
N LEU A 235 10.59 19.00 -5.96
CA LEU A 235 11.64 18.81 -6.95
C LEU A 235 11.66 20.02 -7.89
N GLU A 236 12.80 20.68 -7.94
CA GLU A 236 13.13 21.61 -9.01
C GLU A 236 13.28 20.79 -10.29
N ARG A 237 12.37 21.00 -11.24
CA ARG A 237 12.56 20.47 -12.60
C ARG A 237 13.67 21.27 -13.25
N ASN A 238 14.63 20.59 -13.89
CA ASN A 238 15.57 21.24 -14.78
C ASN A 238 14.77 22.02 -15.84
N THR A 239 14.71 23.33 -15.74
CA THR A 239 14.24 24.21 -16.80
C THR A 239 15.32 24.28 -17.88
N ALA A 240 15.51 23.18 -18.61
CA ALA A 240 16.36 23.15 -19.79
C ALA A 240 15.56 22.50 -20.93
N SER A 241 15.51 23.22 -22.05
CA SER A 241 14.83 22.89 -23.32
C SER A 241 13.31 23.16 -23.43
N THR A 242 12.93 24.43 -23.39
CA THR A 242 11.90 24.94 -24.32
C THR A 242 12.36 26.30 -24.86
N GLY A 243 13.56 26.31 -25.45
CA GLY A 243 14.02 27.39 -26.33
C GLY A 243 14.07 26.81 -27.73
N GLN A 244 13.16 27.28 -28.58
CA GLN A 244 13.04 26.98 -30.00
C GLN A 244 14.31 27.32 -30.77
#